data_AF-A0AAW3DB04-F1
#
_entry.id   AF-A0AAW3DB04-F1
#
_cell.length_a   1.000
_cell.length_b   1.000
_cell.length_c   1.000
_cell.angle_alpha   90.00
_cell.angle_beta   90.00
_cell.angle_gamma   90.00
#
_symmetry.space_group_name_H-M   'P 1'
#
loop_
_entity.id
_entity.type
_entity.pdbx_description
1 polymer ?
#
loop_
_entity_poly.entity_id
_entity_poly.type
_entity_poly.pdbx_seq_one_letter_code
_entity_poly.pdbx_strand_id
1 'polypeptide(L)'
;MIKKTIITSLLIASSAIAFANSSVASNTSSSNSSDRVMAGYLDITAMGSADSVDLSQVAKDGYNEAVIAFATIDANNNISFKNDYEALAAKKIQEAKNAGLKVIVSVGGQKNFNTYNPNGTDAKGLAQNIVNFLNKYGLDGIDFDIEIEQTTTNNGIYLKDVIANIKDIDNSKLIVIAPQINNDKLVSTGNDEFYAPLFNATNKVLDLVDYIYVQNYNTAPEQNPDFIQDAYTLTKDYIGAKTAKIVIGYPTAAQGGGAATVYFPQFDGSKTPPNSSALQTYDAMKSVYDNLGNIPEDTKFAGFMGWSLNVDYVPSMYNSGVDKYPDHGKGDFGYYMSPCALDSDKCSTIREERPIDQVADVLINNNSTAYGFDRITFTDANGKSETTSGWIGTKTYNNNATAPIETSVTVSPIIGWYTKPLKCPTKMDTTKDKVVEINVTQNATTGTLNIVCEFHN
;
A
#
# COMPACT_ATOMS: atom_id res chain seq x y z
N MET A 1 33.18 91.53 -0.55
CA MET A 1 32.28 91.16 0.56
C MET A 1 31.27 90.13 0.06
N ILE A 2 31.48 88.84 0.33
CA ILE A 2 30.48 87.79 0.09
C ILE A 2 30.48 86.92 1.35
N LYS A 3 29.32 86.87 2.02
CA LYS A 3 29.13 86.29 3.34
C LYS A 3 29.15 84.77 3.29
N LYS A 4 29.90 84.19 4.23
CA LYS A 4 29.88 82.78 4.64
C LYS A 4 28.57 82.49 5.40
N THR A 5 27.99 81.32 5.15
CA THR A 5 27.11 80.66 6.11
C THR A 5 27.55 79.22 6.28
N ILE A 6 27.81 78.89 7.54
CA ILE A 6 28.24 77.61 8.10
C ILE A 6 27.01 76.71 8.18
N ILE A 7 27.09 75.48 7.66
CA ILE A 7 26.09 74.43 7.89
C ILE A 7 26.69 73.43 8.88
N THR A 8 25.97 73.26 9.98
CA THR A 8 26.25 72.41 11.13
C THR A 8 26.09 70.93 10.76
N SER A 9 27.07 70.14 11.14
CA SER A 9 27.11 68.68 11.02
C SER A 9 26.03 68.01 11.88
N LEU A 10 25.22 67.15 11.28
CA LEU A 10 24.36 66.21 11.99
C LEU A 10 24.89 64.79 11.73
N LEU A 11 25.37 64.13 12.79
CA LEU A 11 25.67 62.70 12.78
C LEU A 11 24.38 61.92 12.56
N ILE A 12 24.31 61.14 11.48
CA ILE A 12 23.37 60.02 11.35
C ILE A 12 24.22 58.76 11.32
N ALA A 13 23.96 57.87 12.27
CA ALA A 13 24.56 56.56 12.34
C ALA A 13 24.25 55.78 11.07
N SER A 14 25.30 55.38 10.35
CA SER A 14 25.22 54.49 9.21
C SER A 14 24.82 53.10 9.70
N SER A 15 23.55 52.73 9.53
CA SER A 15 23.14 51.33 9.53
C SER A 15 23.82 50.65 8.35
N ALA A 16 24.88 49.89 8.62
CA ALA A 16 25.43 48.96 7.65
C ALA A 16 24.35 47.92 7.35
N ILE A 17 23.65 48.07 6.23
CA ILE A 17 22.90 46.98 5.63
C ILE A 17 23.94 46.02 5.09
N ALA A 18 24.30 45.02 5.89
CA ALA A 18 24.98 43.84 5.41
C ALA A 18 24.04 43.19 4.39
N PHE A 19 24.36 43.32 3.10
CA PHE A 19 23.87 42.38 2.11
C PHE A 19 24.46 41.02 2.49
N ALA A 20 23.72 40.27 3.30
CA ALA A 20 23.92 38.84 3.40
C ALA A 20 23.66 38.31 1.99
N ASN A 21 24.73 38.01 1.26
CA ASN A 21 24.70 37.03 0.19
C ASN A 21 24.18 35.75 0.82
N SER A 22 22.87 35.55 0.83
CA SER A 22 22.30 34.23 0.92
C SER A 22 22.70 33.55 -0.39
N SER A 23 23.90 32.98 -0.41
CA SER A 23 24.19 31.84 -1.25
C SER A 23 23.09 30.85 -0.93
N VAL A 24 22.08 30.80 -1.80
CA VAL A 24 21.15 29.68 -1.87
C VAL A 24 22.07 28.47 -1.88
N ALA A 25 22.06 27.72 -0.79
CA ALA A 25 22.74 26.44 -0.75
C ALA A 25 22.15 25.69 -1.93
N SER A 26 22.97 25.47 -2.96
CA SER A 26 22.66 24.42 -3.91
C SER A 26 22.51 23.19 -3.02
N ASN A 27 21.28 22.72 -2.86
CA ASN A 27 21.05 21.36 -2.38
C ASN A 27 21.81 20.49 -3.36
N THR A 28 23.04 20.15 -3.00
CA THR A 28 23.74 19.00 -3.52
C THR A 28 22.84 17.84 -3.14
N SER A 29 21.95 17.48 -4.06
CA SER A 29 21.21 16.24 -4.06
C SER A 29 22.21 15.15 -3.76
N SER A 30 22.17 14.63 -2.54
CA SER A 30 22.89 13.45 -2.14
C SER A 30 22.60 12.36 -3.16
N SER A 31 23.62 11.93 -3.87
CA SER A 31 23.57 10.95 -4.95
C SER A 31 23.33 9.53 -4.42
N ASN A 32 22.25 9.26 -3.69
CA ASN A 32 22.03 7.93 -3.09
C ASN A 32 20.55 7.48 -2.85
N SER A 33 19.54 7.99 -3.59
CA SER A 33 18.13 7.53 -3.36
C SER A 33 17.26 7.24 -4.60
N SER A 34 17.78 7.24 -5.84
CA SER A 34 16.92 7.05 -7.03
C SER A 34 16.48 5.61 -7.30
N ASP A 35 17.24 4.64 -6.78
CA ASP A 35 17.13 3.23 -7.15
C ASP A 35 16.44 2.38 -6.07
N ARG A 36 16.18 2.96 -4.89
CA ARG A 36 15.47 2.30 -3.79
C ARG A 36 13.96 2.30 -4.02
N VAL A 37 13.29 1.23 -3.64
CA VAL A 37 11.87 0.98 -3.93
C VAL A 37 11.15 0.54 -2.66
N MET A 38 10.08 1.25 -2.36
CA MET A 38 9.00 0.78 -1.51
C MET A 38 7.72 0.79 -2.35
N ALA A 39 7.38 -0.36 -2.92
CA ALA A 39 6.27 -0.50 -3.86
C ALA A 39 5.03 -1.10 -3.20
N GLY A 40 3.86 -0.61 -3.56
CA GLY A 40 2.58 -1.18 -3.12
C GLY A 40 1.70 -1.52 -4.31
N TYR A 41 1.27 -2.78 -4.40
CA TYR A 41 0.27 -3.18 -5.39
C TYR A 41 -1.11 -2.64 -4.99
N LEU A 42 -1.80 -1.97 -5.90
CA LEU A 42 -3.20 -1.59 -5.77
C LEU A 42 -4.02 -2.46 -6.72
N ASP A 43 -4.73 -3.44 -6.17
CA ASP A 43 -5.67 -4.27 -6.92
C ASP A 43 -6.92 -3.44 -7.27
N ILE A 44 -6.95 -2.90 -8.48
CA ILE A 44 -8.07 -2.11 -9.01
C ILE A 44 -9.30 -2.95 -9.34
N THR A 45 -9.17 -4.28 -9.37
CA THR A 45 -10.31 -5.18 -9.63
C THR A 45 -11.20 -5.29 -8.39
N ALA A 46 -10.61 -5.15 -7.20
CA ALA A 46 -11.31 -4.96 -5.94
C ALA A 46 -11.79 -3.50 -5.79
N MET A 47 -12.68 -3.06 -6.69
CA MET A 47 -13.05 -1.64 -6.87
C MET A 47 -13.41 -0.91 -5.57
N GLY A 48 -14.13 -1.57 -4.65
CA GLY A 48 -14.54 -0.96 -3.38
C GLY A 48 -13.38 -0.63 -2.44
N SER A 49 -12.45 -1.59 -2.24
CA SER A 49 -11.27 -1.34 -1.43
C SER A 49 -10.28 -0.42 -2.16
N ALA A 50 -10.10 -0.60 -3.46
CA ALA A 50 -9.22 0.24 -4.26
C ALA A 50 -9.62 1.72 -4.21
N ASP A 51 -10.91 2.03 -4.37
CA ASP A 51 -11.42 3.40 -4.30
C ASP A 51 -11.16 4.05 -2.93
N SER A 52 -11.17 3.25 -1.87
CA SER A 52 -10.98 3.66 -0.48
C SER A 52 -9.51 3.91 -0.09
N VAL A 53 -8.53 3.45 -0.87
CA VAL A 53 -7.10 3.70 -0.59
C VAL A 53 -6.76 5.17 -0.88
N ASP A 54 -6.28 5.90 0.13
CA ASP A 54 -5.75 7.27 -0.02
C ASP A 54 -4.26 7.23 -0.40
N LEU A 55 -3.97 7.49 -1.66
CA LEU A 55 -2.60 7.45 -2.19
C LEU A 55 -1.69 8.58 -1.66
N SER A 56 -2.27 9.67 -1.14
CA SER A 56 -1.48 10.69 -0.43
C SER A 56 -1.00 10.19 0.92
N GLN A 57 -1.82 9.38 1.61
CA GLN A 57 -1.41 8.74 2.85
C GLN A 57 -0.38 7.64 2.58
N VAL A 58 -0.58 6.82 1.54
CA VAL A 58 0.39 5.83 1.06
C VAL A 58 1.78 6.44 0.86
N ALA A 59 1.87 7.59 0.18
CA ALA A 59 3.15 8.30 0.00
C ALA A 59 3.75 8.79 1.33
N LYS A 60 2.92 9.28 2.27
CA LYS A 60 3.39 9.74 3.59
C LYS A 60 3.94 8.63 4.47
N ASP A 61 3.37 7.43 4.37
CA ASP A 61 3.87 6.25 5.11
C ASP A 61 5.14 5.65 4.49
N GLY A 62 5.62 6.22 3.36
CA GLY A 62 6.95 5.99 2.83
C GLY A 62 6.99 5.12 1.58
N TYR A 63 5.85 4.78 0.99
CA TYR A 63 5.84 4.24 -0.37
C TYR A 63 6.34 5.31 -1.35
N ASN A 64 7.16 4.90 -2.30
CA ASN A 64 7.60 5.76 -3.40
C ASN A 64 7.13 5.25 -4.78
N GLU A 65 6.46 4.09 -4.81
CA GLU A 65 5.91 3.50 -6.03
C GLU A 65 4.54 2.84 -5.78
N ALA A 66 3.61 3.07 -6.70
CA ALA A 66 2.33 2.37 -6.76
C ALA A 66 2.28 1.50 -8.02
N VAL A 67 1.93 0.22 -7.83
CA VAL A 67 1.73 -0.75 -8.92
C VAL A 67 0.24 -0.92 -9.14
N ILE A 68 -0.28 -0.44 -10.26
CA ILE A 68 -1.71 -0.51 -10.60
C ILE A 68 -2.00 -1.88 -11.22
N ALA A 69 -2.66 -2.75 -10.45
CA ALA A 69 -2.90 -4.14 -10.81
C ALA A 69 -4.40 -4.38 -11.08
N PHE A 70 -4.88 -4.74 -12.26
CA PHE A 70 -4.14 -5.13 -13.46
C PHE A 70 -4.71 -4.48 -14.73
N ALA A 71 -3.84 -4.19 -15.69
CA ALA A 71 -4.24 -4.06 -17.09
C ALA A 71 -4.26 -5.44 -17.76
N THR A 72 -4.98 -5.54 -18.88
CA THR A 72 -5.12 -6.77 -19.68
C THR A 72 -4.43 -6.64 -21.02
N ILE A 73 -3.60 -7.62 -21.35
CA ILE A 73 -3.07 -7.89 -22.69
C ILE A 73 -3.87 -9.04 -23.31
N ASP A 74 -4.59 -8.76 -24.39
CA ASP A 74 -5.41 -9.74 -25.09
C ASP A 74 -4.66 -10.47 -26.23
N ALA A 75 -5.33 -11.46 -26.85
CA ALA A 75 -4.76 -12.25 -27.94
C ALA A 75 -4.50 -11.47 -29.24
N ASN A 76 -5.00 -10.23 -29.32
CA ASN A 76 -4.71 -9.30 -30.42
C ASN A 76 -3.58 -8.34 -30.07
N ASN A 77 -2.85 -8.58 -28.98
CA ASN A 77 -1.78 -7.74 -28.46
C ASN A 77 -2.24 -6.33 -28.05
N ASN A 78 -3.53 -6.14 -27.72
CA ASN A 78 -4.02 -4.89 -27.16
C ASN A 78 -3.83 -4.89 -25.66
N ILE A 79 -3.34 -3.78 -25.11
CA ILE A 79 -3.32 -3.51 -23.67
C ILE A 79 -4.42 -2.51 -23.29
N SER A 80 -5.20 -2.83 -22.26
CA SER A 80 -6.29 -1.97 -21.78
C SER A 80 -6.65 -2.27 -20.32
N PHE A 81 -7.26 -1.31 -19.61
CA PHE A 81 -8.05 -1.64 -18.43
C PHE A 81 -9.43 -2.14 -18.89
N LYS A 82 -10.02 -3.09 -18.17
CA LYS A 82 -11.41 -3.49 -18.46
C LYS A 82 -12.36 -2.32 -18.16
N ASN A 83 -13.45 -2.25 -18.93
CA ASN A 83 -14.39 -1.14 -18.91
C ASN A 83 -15.07 -0.92 -17.55
N ASP A 84 -15.21 -1.97 -16.75
CA ASP A 84 -15.80 -1.94 -15.40
C ASP A 84 -14.96 -1.09 -14.43
N TYR A 85 -13.63 -1.09 -14.57
CA TYR A 85 -12.73 -0.37 -13.67
C TYR A 85 -11.78 0.63 -14.35
N GLU A 86 -11.84 0.87 -15.66
CA GLU A 86 -10.96 1.83 -16.36
C GLU A 86 -11.03 3.24 -15.74
N ALA A 87 -12.22 3.72 -15.40
CA ALA A 87 -12.39 5.04 -14.78
C ALA A 87 -11.73 5.11 -13.39
N LEU A 88 -11.83 4.04 -12.60
CA LEU A 88 -11.20 3.94 -11.29
C LEU A 88 -9.68 3.87 -11.42
N ALA A 89 -9.17 3.07 -12.37
CA ALA A 89 -7.74 2.99 -12.65
C ALA A 89 -7.18 4.36 -13.06
N ALA A 90 -7.84 5.08 -13.97
CA ALA A 90 -7.44 6.43 -14.38
C ALA A 90 -7.42 7.41 -13.20
N LYS A 91 -8.44 7.36 -12.33
CA LYS A 91 -8.50 8.15 -11.09
C LYS A 91 -7.31 7.84 -10.18
N LYS A 92 -7.04 6.56 -9.90
CA LYS A 92 -5.98 6.13 -8.97
C LYS A 92 -4.58 6.40 -9.51
N ILE A 93 -4.36 6.28 -10.82
CA ILE A 93 -3.12 6.71 -11.46
C ILE A 93 -2.87 8.20 -11.22
N GLN A 94 -3.89 9.05 -11.41
CA GLN A 94 -3.74 10.48 -11.20
C GLN A 94 -3.51 10.83 -9.71
N GLU A 95 -4.21 10.16 -8.79
CA GLU A 95 -4.00 10.31 -7.34
C GLU A 95 -2.56 9.94 -6.93
N ALA A 96 -2.03 8.81 -7.41
CA ALA A 96 -0.67 8.37 -7.11
C ALA A 96 0.37 9.37 -7.63
N LYS A 97 0.21 9.84 -8.88
CA LYS A 97 1.10 10.85 -9.49
C LYS A 97 1.05 12.18 -8.74
N ASN A 98 -0.14 12.62 -8.31
CA ASN A 98 -0.30 13.83 -7.50
C ASN A 98 0.37 13.70 -6.13
N ALA A 99 0.42 12.49 -5.57
CA ALA A 99 1.14 12.18 -4.34
C ALA A 99 2.67 12.08 -4.53
N GLY A 100 3.17 12.17 -5.77
CA GLY A 100 4.59 12.09 -6.09
C GLY A 100 5.15 10.67 -6.19
N LEU A 101 4.28 9.66 -6.28
CA LEU A 101 4.68 8.27 -6.48
C LEU A 101 5.07 8.03 -7.94
N LYS A 102 6.08 7.17 -8.16
CA LYS A 102 6.22 6.47 -9.43
C LYS A 102 5.00 5.57 -9.62
N VAL A 103 4.50 5.45 -10.85
CA VAL A 103 3.32 4.65 -11.15
C VAL A 103 3.61 3.69 -12.29
N ILE A 104 3.63 2.40 -11.96
CA ILE A 104 3.75 1.31 -12.93
C ILE A 104 2.42 0.57 -13.03
N VAL A 105 2.18 -0.09 -14.17
CA VAL A 105 1.00 -0.95 -14.37
C VAL A 105 1.43 -2.40 -14.38
N SER A 106 0.69 -3.27 -13.70
CA SER A 106 0.93 -4.71 -13.74
C SER A 106 0.00 -5.40 -14.74
N VAL A 107 0.52 -6.42 -15.43
CA VAL A 107 -0.21 -7.36 -16.29
C VAL A 107 0.12 -8.78 -15.85
N GLY A 108 -0.87 -9.68 -15.94
CA GLY A 108 -0.78 -11.03 -15.43
C GLY A 108 -1.68 -11.26 -14.21
N GLY A 109 -1.11 -11.61 -13.07
CA GLY A 109 -1.79 -12.06 -11.85
C GLY A 109 -2.08 -13.57 -11.84
N GLN A 110 -2.71 -14.04 -10.77
CA GLN A 110 -2.98 -15.45 -10.51
C GLN A 110 -3.56 -16.22 -11.71
N LYS A 111 -3.09 -17.45 -11.95
CA LYS A 111 -3.47 -18.34 -13.08
C LYS A 111 -4.95 -18.28 -13.51
N ASN A 112 -5.90 -18.30 -12.58
CA ASN A 112 -7.35 -18.32 -12.88
C ASN A 112 -7.93 -16.96 -13.29
N PHE A 113 -7.19 -15.88 -13.05
CA PHE A 113 -7.55 -14.49 -13.34
C PHE A 113 -6.49 -13.77 -14.16
N ASN A 114 -5.54 -14.51 -14.73
CA ASN A 114 -4.38 -13.95 -15.41
C ASN A 114 -4.81 -13.09 -16.62
N THR A 115 -4.22 -11.91 -16.70
CA THR A 115 -4.55 -10.86 -17.67
C THR A 115 -3.52 -10.73 -18.79
N TYR A 116 -2.53 -11.63 -18.87
CA TYR A 116 -1.50 -11.66 -19.89
C TYR A 116 -1.74 -12.82 -20.89
N ASN A 117 -2.40 -12.52 -22.01
CA ASN A 117 -2.76 -13.51 -23.01
C ASN A 117 -2.45 -13.08 -24.46
N PRO A 118 -1.20 -12.70 -24.80
CA PRO A 118 -0.83 -12.39 -26.17
C PRO A 118 -0.82 -13.63 -27.07
N ASN A 119 -0.96 -13.45 -28.38
CA ASN A 119 -0.87 -14.56 -29.35
C ASN A 119 0.53 -15.15 -29.51
N GLY A 120 1.56 -14.43 -29.05
CA GLY A 120 2.96 -14.90 -29.07
C GLY A 120 3.66 -14.79 -30.43
N THR A 121 3.13 -14.01 -31.38
CA THR A 121 3.70 -13.94 -32.75
C THR A 121 4.21 -12.55 -33.16
N ASP A 122 3.72 -11.46 -32.57
CA ASP A 122 4.12 -10.09 -32.89
C ASP A 122 4.61 -9.32 -31.66
N ALA A 123 5.85 -9.61 -31.24
CA ALA A 123 6.46 -9.01 -30.06
C ALA A 123 6.65 -7.48 -30.20
N LYS A 124 6.96 -7.01 -31.41
CA LYS A 124 7.17 -5.59 -31.68
C LYS A 124 5.85 -4.81 -31.66
N GLY A 125 4.78 -5.36 -32.25
CA GLY A 125 3.46 -4.75 -32.18
C GLY A 125 2.94 -4.68 -30.75
N LEU A 126 3.11 -5.74 -29.97
CA LEU A 126 2.77 -5.72 -28.54
C LEU A 126 3.58 -4.65 -27.78
N ALA A 127 4.89 -4.60 -27.97
CA ALA A 127 5.74 -3.59 -27.35
C ALA A 127 5.30 -2.15 -27.68
N GLN A 128 4.93 -1.88 -28.94
CA GLN A 128 4.41 -0.58 -29.35
C GLN A 128 3.08 -0.25 -28.66
N ASN A 129 2.18 -1.22 -28.56
CA ASN A 129 0.90 -1.04 -27.87
C ASN A 129 1.10 -0.77 -26.37
N ILE A 130 2.04 -1.47 -25.74
CA ILE A 130 2.45 -1.24 -24.34
C ILE A 130 2.96 0.19 -24.18
N VAL A 131 3.96 0.63 -24.96
CA VAL A 131 4.50 2.00 -24.83
C VAL A 131 3.43 3.06 -25.07
N ASN A 132 2.54 2.86 -26.05
CA ASN A 132 1.43 3.78 -26.30
C ASN A 132 0.48 3.87 -25.11
N PHE A 133 0.15 2.74 -24.47
CA PHE A 133 -0.68 2.69 -23.28
C PHE A 133 -0.01 3.36 -22.08
N LEU A 134 1.27 3.07 -21.84
CA LEU A 134 2.06 3.72 -20.80
C LEU A 134 2.07 5.24 -20.99
N ASN A 135 2.25 5.71 -22.22
CA ASN A 135 2.23 7.14 -22.54
C ASN A 135 0.83 7.76 -22.40
N LYS A 136 -0.24 7.05 -22.78
CA LYS A 136 -1.63 7.51 -22.62
C LYS A 136 -1.95 7.85 -21.16
N TYR A 137 -1.53 7.00 -20.23
CA TYR A 137 -1.77 7.19 -18.79
C TYR A 137 -0.62 7.92 -18.07
N GLY A 138 0.48 8.19 -18.78
CA GLY A 138 1.70 8.76 -18.23
C GLY A 138 2.27 7.91 -17.11
N LEU A 139 2.36 6.60 -17.34
CA LEU A 139 2.95 5.59 -16.47
C LEU A 139 4.46 5.52 -16.70
N ASP A 140 5.17 5.23 -15.62
CA ASP A 140 6.63 5.11 -15.59
C ASP A 140 7.12 3.77 -16.12
N GLY A 141 6.28 2.72 -16.08
CA GLY A 141 6.66 1.40 -16.55
C GLY A 141 5.58 0.34 -16.47
N ILE A 142 6.00 -0.89 -16.74
CA ILE A 142 5.17 -2.10 -16.73
C ILE A 142 5.81 -3.19 -15.87
N ASP A 143 4.97 -3.86 -15.09
CA ASP A 143 5.26 -5.08 -14.34
C ASP A 143 4.63 -6.28 -15.05
N PHE A 144 5.44 -7.30 -15.31
CA PHE A 144 5.00 -8.59 -15.81
C PHE A 144 4.90 -9.57 -14.64
N ASP A 145 3.71 -9.66 -14.05
CA ASP A 145 3.35 -10.61 -12.98
C ASP A 145 2.70 -11.86 -13.59
N ILE A 146 3.44 -12.56 -14.44
CA ILE A 146 2.90 -13.67 -15.23
C ILE A 146 2.87 -14.94 -14.38
N GLU A 147 1.67 -15.38 -13.97
CA GLU A 147 1.45 -16.64 -13.25
C GLU A 147 0.74 -17.71 -14.08
N ILE A 148 1.25 -17.97 -15.28
CA ILE A 148 0.74 -19.02 -16.17
C ILE A 148 1.86 -19.93 -16.65
N GLU A 149 1.47 -21.13 -17.08
CA GLU A 149 2.37 -22.07 -17.76
C GLU A 149 2.67 -21.56 -19.17
N GLN A 150 3.93 -21.66 -19.58
CA GLN A 150 4.32 -21.33 -20.94
C GLN A 150 3.65 -22.24 -21.97
N THR A 151 3.42 -21.69 -23.15
CA THR A 151 2.92 -22.41 -24.33
C THR A 151 3.94 -22.32 -25.46
N THR A 152 3.67 -23.00 -26.58
CA THR A 152 4.53 -22.94 -27.77
C THR A 152 4.76 -21.50 -28.27
N THR A 153 3.77 -20.62 -28.16
CA THR A 153 3.86 -19.24 -28.67
C THR A 153 3.97 -18.19 -27.57
N ASN A 154 3.26 -18.36 -26.45
CA ASN A 154 3.38 -17.48 -25.30
C ASN A 154 4.35 -18.07 -24.27
N ASN A 155 5.60 -17.64 -24.29
CA ASN A 155 6.69 -18.12 -23.43
C ASN A 155 7.73 -17.04 -23.17
N GLY A 156 8.75 -17.36 -22.35
CA GLY A 156 9.81 -16.42 -22.00
C GLY A 156 10.66 -15.90 -23.15
N ILE A 157 10.77 -16.62 -24.28
CA ILE A 157 11.48 -16.10 -25.46
C ILE A 157 10.68 -14.97 -26.09
N TYR A 158 9.36 -15.13 -26.19
CA TYR A 158 8.48 -14.07 -26.66
C TYR A 158 8.52 -12.86 -25.73
N LEU A 159 8.41 -13.07 -24.41
CA LEU A 159 8.50 -11.97 -23.43
C LEU A 159 9.85 -11.23 -23.52
N LYS A 160 10.96 -11.96 -23.66
CA LYS A 160 12.29 -11.38 -23.86
C LYS A 160 12.32 -10.44 -25.07
N ASP A 161 11.75 -10.86 -26.20
CA ASP A 161 11.70 -10.04 -27.40
C ASP A 161 10.77 -8.83 -27.20
N VAL A 162 9.65 -8.97 -26.48
CA VAL A 162 8.77 -7.84 -26.12
C VAL A 162 9.53 -6.80 -25.28
N ILE A 163 10.23 -7.22 -24.22
CA ILE A 163 11.02 -6.33 -23.36
C ILE A 163 12.08 -5.57 -24.16
N ALA A 164 12.83 -6.27 -25.02
CA ALA A 164 13.82 -5.64 -25.88
C ALA A 164 13.19 -4.57 -26.78
N ASN A 165 12.05 -4.88 -27.41
CA ASN A 165 11.35 -3.92 -28.26
C ASN A 165 10.77 -2.74 -27.46
N ILE A 166 10.31 -2.93 -26.20
CA ILE A 166 9.85 -1.81 -25.36
C ILE A 166 11.01 -0.84 -25.14
N LYS A 167 12.19 -1.32 -24.75
CA LYS A 167 13.36 -0.46 -24.51
C LYS A 167 13.90 0.17 -25.79
N ASP A 168 13.80 -0.50 -26.94
CA ASP A 168 14.14 0.10 -28.24
C ASP A 168 13.21 1.25 -28.63
N ILE A 169 11.91 1.15 -28.30
CA ILE A 169 10.91 2.18 -28.58
C ILE A 169 11.04 3.34 -27.59
N ASP A 170 11.15 3.04 -26.29
CA ASP A 170 11.28 4.02 -25.22
C ASP A 170 12.07 3.44 -24.04
N ASN A 171 13.38 3.71 -24.03
CA ASN A 171 14.28 3.23 -22.99
C ASN A 171 14.05 3.88 -21.61
N SER A 172 13.17 4.90 -21.51
CA SER A 172 12.82 5.51 -20.23
C SER A 172 11.81 4.69 -19.42
N LYS A 173 11.11 3.73 -20.05
CA LYS A 173 10.09 2.92 -19.38
C LYS A 173 10.71 1.87 -18.48
N LEU A 174 10.27 1.81 -17.23
CA LEU A 174 10.67 0.76 -16.30
C LEU A 174 10.08 -0.58 -16.73
N ILE A 175 10.89 -1.63 -16.62
CA ILE A 175 10.51 -3.02 -16.81
C ILE A 175 10.70 -3.75 -15.49
N VAL A 176 9.61 -4.30 -14.99
CA VAL A 176 9.57 -5.12 -13.78
C VAL A 176 9.05 -6.52 -14.14
N ILE A 177 9.58 -7.53 -13.46
CA ILE A 177 9.04 -8.90 -13.48
C ILE A 177 8.80 -9.35 -12.05
N ALA A 178 7.75 -10.15 -11.81
CA ALA A 178 7.39 -10.61 -10.46
C ALA A 178 7.39 -12.14 -10.35
N PRO A 179 8.56 -12.82 -10.41
CA PRO A 179 8.63 -14.28 -10.29
C PRO A 179 8.32 -14.75 -8.87
N GLN A 180 7.78 -15.97 -8.77
CA GLN A 180 7.70 -16.75 -7.53
C GLN A 180 8.95 -17.61 -7.37
N ILE A 181 9.18 -18.15 -6.17
CA ILE A 181 10.23 -19.14 -5.93
C ILE A 181 9.60 -20.51 -5.69
N ASN A 182 10.09 -21.53 -6.39
CA ASN A 182 9.75 -22.91 -6.07
C ASN A 182 10.88 -23.85 -6.47
N ASN A 183 11.18 -24.84 -5.61
CA ASN A 183 12.24 -25.83 -5.82
C ASN A 183 13.57 -25.21 -6.28
N ASP A 184 14.02 -24.16 -5.57
CA ASP A 184 15.25 -23.40 -5.85
C ASP A 184 15.30 -22.79 -7.27
N LYS A 185 14.15 -22.36 -7.79
CA LYS A 185 14.04 -21.71 -9.10
C LYS A 185 13.09 -20.54 -9.07
N LEU A 186 13.36 -19.57 -9.95
CA LEU A 186 12.41 -18.51 -10.29
C LEU A 186 11.38 -19.03 -11.31
N VAL A 187 10.12 -19.03 -10.91
CA VAL A 187 9.00 -19.62 -11.67
C VAL A 187 7.88 -18.60 -11.87
N SER A 188 7.04 -18.82 -12.89
CA SER A 188 5.78 -18.08 -13.06
C SER A 188 4.67 -18.65 -12.17
N THR A 189 4.50 -19.97 -12.19
CA THR A 189 3.50 -20.68 -11.40
C THR A 189 3.92 -22.13 -11.25
N GLY A 190 3.66 -22.73 -10.08
CA GLY A 190 4.00 -24.14 -9.86
C GLY A 190 5.49 -24.39 -10.10
N ASN A 191 5.84 -25.22 -11.09
CA ASN A 191 7.22 -25.49 -11.49
C ASN A 191 7.57 -24.89 -12.87
N ASP A 192 6.72 -24.03 -13.43
CA ASP A 192 6.92 -23.50 -14.78
C ASP A 192 7.95 -22.36 -14.77
N GLU A 193 9.05 -22.56 -15.51
CA GLU A 193 10.16 -21.61 -15.58
C GLU A 193 9.97 -20.60 -16.73
N PHE A 194 8.79 -19.99 -16.83
CA PHE A 194 8.45 -19.04 -17.91
C PHE A 194 9.53 -17.95 -18.09
N TYR A 195 10.11 -17.46 -16.99
CA TYR A 195 11.14 -16.41 -17.02
C TYR A 195 12.56 -16.92 -17.35
N ALA A 196 12.82 -18.23 -17.38
CA ALA A 196 14.16 -18.78 -17.61
C ALA A 196 14.91 -18.19 -18.83
N PRO A 197 14.27 -17.94 -19.99
CA PRO A 197 14.94 -17.32 -21.13
C PRO A 197 15.49 -15.91 -20.86
N LEU A 198 14.97 -15.20 -19.85
CA LEU A 198 15.49 -13.89 -19.45
C LEU A 198 16.87 -14.01 -18.79
N PHE A 199 17.12 -15.09 -18.06
CA PHE A 199 18.34 -15.29 -17.26
C PHE A 199 19.50 -15.97 -17.99
N ASN A 200 19.35 -16.26 -19.28
CA ASN A 200 20.43 -16.86 -20.06
C ASN A 200 21.65 -15.92 -20.11
N ALA A 201 22.84 -16.41 -19.72
CA ALA A 201 24.08 -15.61 -19.67
C ALA A 201 24.46 -14.93 -21.00
N THR A 202 24.04 -15.48 -22.14
CA THR A 202 24.29 -14.90 -23.48
C THR A 202 23.29 -13.80 -23.84
N ASN A 203 22.21 -13.66 -23.07
CA ASN A 203 21.17 -12.68 -23.26
C ASN A 203 21.50 -11.38 -22.50
N LYS A 204 21.14 -10.24 -23.08
CA LYS A 204 21.28 -8.91 -22.45
C LYS A 204 19.97 -8.38 -21.86
N VAL A 205 18.88 -9.15 -21.91
CA VAL A 205 17.57 -8.65 -21.46
C VAL A 205 17.54 -8.31 -19.96
N LEU A 206 18.36 -8.93 -19.12
CA LEU A 206 18.49 -8.51 -17.71
C LEU A 206 19.28 -7.22 -17.52
N ASP A 207 19.95 -6.74 -18.57
CA ASP A 207 20.46 -5.36 -18.61
C ASP A 207 19.32 -4.37 -18.97
N LEU A 208 18.14 -4.88 -19.35
CA LEU A 208 16.94 -4.13 -19.74
C LEU A 208 15.79 -4.28 -18.72
N VAL A 209 15.85 -5.24 -17.81
CA VAL A 209 14.95 -5.35 -16.65
C VAL A 209 15.51 -4.47 -15.53
N ASP A 210 14.68 -3.55 -15.03
CA ASP A 210 15.09 -2.61 -13.99
C ASP A 210 14.98 -3.27 -12.60
N TYR A 211 13.87 -3.95 -12.34
CA TYR A 211 13.61 -4.61 -11.06
C TYR A 211 13.02 -6.02 -11.20
N ILE A 212 13.38 -6.90 -10.26
CA ILE A 212 12.76 -8.20 -10.03
C ILE A 212 12.03 -8.13 -8.70
N TYR A 213 10.70 -8.17 -8.73
CA TYR A 213 9.82 -8.16 -7.56
C TYR A 213 9.59 -9.62 -7.14
N VAL A 214 10.58 -10.20 -6.47
CA VAL A 214 10.51 -11.62 -6.10
C VAL A 214 9.43 -11.84 -5.06
N GLN A 215 8.44 -12.66 -5.37
CA GLN A 215 7.34 -12.96 -4.47
C GLN A 215 7.81 -13.98 -3.43
N ASN A 216 8.16 -13.51 -2.23
CA ASN A 216 8.63 -14.36 -1.12
C ASN A 216 7.45 -14.77 -0.23
N TYR A 217 6.41 -15.35 -0.85
CA TYR A 217 5.18 -15.81 -0.21
C TYR A 217 4.34 -16.74 -1.12
N ASN A 218 3.46 -17.54 -0.50
CA ASN A 218 2.56 -18.55 -1.09
C ASN A 218 3.18 -19.91 -1.46
N THR A 219 4.50 -20.06 -1.38
CA THR A 219 5.22 -21.31 -1.63
C THR A 219 6.11 -21.69 -0.45
N ALA A 220 5.97 -22.90 0.09
CA ALA A 220 6.89 -23.34 1.14
C ALA A 220 8.33 -23.39 0.60
N PRO A 221 9.35 -22.93 1.35
CA PRO A 221 9.34 -22.65 2.79
C PRO A 221 9.22 -21.15 3.18
N GLU A 222 8.56 -20.31 2.39
CA GLU A 222 8.50 -18.84 2.59
C GLU A 222 7.82 -18.38 3.89
N GLN A 223 7.17 -19.28 4.63
CA GLN A 223 6.73 -19.01 6.00
C GLN A 223 7.89 -18.89 7.00
N ASN A 224 9.04 -19.46 6.69
CA ASN A 224 10.24 -19.34 7.49
C ASN A 224 10.91 -17.99 7.19
N PRO A 225 11.01 -17.05 8.15
CA PRO A 225 11.62 -15.76 7.90
C PRO A 225 13.10 -15.85 7.49
N ASP A 226 13.82 -16.91 7.88
CA ASP A 226 15.21 -17.14 7.47
C ASP A 226 15.36 -17.30 5.95
N PHE A 227 14.30 -17.75 5.27
CA PHE A 227 14.29 -18.00 3.82
C PHE A 227 14.53 -16.73 2.98
N ILE A 228 14.34 -15.53 3.55
CA ILE A 228 14.64 -14.27 2.85
C ILE A 228 16.07 -14.23 2.29
N GLN A 229 17.05 -14.80 3.00
CA GLN A 229 18.45 -14.85 2.56
C GLN A 229 18.64 -15.79 1.38
N ASP A 230 17.97 -16.93 1.39
CA ASP A 230 18.00 -17.90 0.30
C ASP A 230 17.29 -17.34 -0.95
N ALA A 231 16.11 -16.77 -0.77
CA ALA A 231 15.34 -16.10 -1.83
C ALA A 231 16.14 -14.98 -2.50
N TYR A 232 16.80 -14.13 -1.70
CA TYR A 232 17.65 -13.06 -2.21
C TYR A 232 18.87 -13.61 -2.94
N THR A 233 19.57 -14.57 -2.35
CA THR A 233 20.78 -15.18 -2.93
C THR A 233 20.48 -15.87 -4.25
N LEU A 234 19.40 -16.67 -4.28
CA LEU A 234 18.92 -17.34 -5.49
C LEU A 234 18.65 -16.31 -6.60
N THR A 235 17.86 -15.27 -6.30
CA THR A 235 17.51 -14.24 -7.28
C THR A 235 18.75 -13.51 -7.78
N LYS A 236 19.69 -13.20 -6.88
CA LYS A 236 20.97 -12.57 -7.21
C LYS A 236 21.83 -13.45 -8.11
N ASP A 237 21.86 -14.75 -7.90
CA ASP A 237 22.60 -15.70 -8.73
C ASP A 237 22.02 -15.79 -10.15
N TYR A 238 20.69 -15.79 -10.27
CA TYR A 238 19.99 -15.69 -11.56
C TYR A 238 20.34 -14.39 -12.31
N ILE A 239 20.47 -13.26 -11.60
CA ILE A 239 20.88 -11.98 -12.20
C ILE A 239 22.37 -12.01 -12.59
N GLY A 240 23.23 -12.60 -11.77
CA GLY A 240 24.68 -12.62 -11.95
C GLY A 240 25.28 -11.21 -12.11
N ALA A 241 26.08 -11.00 -13.16
CA ALA A 241 26.76 -9.73 -13.42
C ALA A 241 25.86 -8.63 -14.04
N LYS A 242 24.57 -8.90 -14.27
CA LYS A 242 23.61 -8.00 -14.93
C LYS A 242 23.11 -6.89 -14.01
N THR A 243 22.43 -5.88 -14.59
CA THR A 243 22.10 -4.64 -13.86
C THR A 243 20.81 -4.67 -13.04
N ALA A 244 19.89 -5.60 -13.33
CA ALA A 244 18.62 -5.72 -12.61
C ALA A 244 18.80 -5.73 -11.08
N LYS A 245 17.88 -5.04 -10.39
CA LYS A 245 17.83 -4.96 -8.92
C LYS A 245 16.73 -5.84 -8.36
N ILE A 246 16.82 -6.16 -7.08
CA ILE A 246 15.93 -7.09 -6.38
C ILE A 246 15.09 -6.30 -5.38
N VAL A 247 13.77 -6.46 -5.49
CA VAL A 247 12.80 -6.00 -4.50
C VAL A 247 12.11 -7.22 -3.94
N ILE A 248 12.11 -7.38 -2.62
CA ILE A 248 11.59 -8.58 -1.97
C ILE A 248 10.12 -8.35 -1.61
N GLY A 249 9.26 -9.26 -2.04
CA GLY A 249 7.83 -9.16 -1.88
C GLY A 249 7.27 -9.92 -0.69
N TYR A 250 6.33 -9.29 0.01
CA TYR A 250 5.55 -9.89 1.09
C TYR A 250 4.08 -9.49 1.00
N PRO A 251 3.16 -10.29 1.59
CA PRO A 251 1.82 -9.82 1.87
C PRO A 251 1.86 -8.65 2.86
N THR A 252 1.06 -7.61 2.63
CA THR A 252 1.03 -6.43 3.52
C THR A 252 0.35 -6.71 4.85
N ALA A 253 -0.47 -7.75 4.91
CA ALA A 253 -0.99 -8.34 6.13
C ALA A 253 -1.31 -9.83 5.87
N ALA A 254 -1.65 -10.58 6.92
CA ALA A 254 -1.88 -12.02 6.83
C ALA A 254 -2.98 -12.41 5.80
N GLN A 255 -3.95 -11.53 5.56
CA GLN A 255 -5.04 -11.70 4.59
C GLN A 255 -4.57 -11.60 3.13
N GLY A 256 -3.40 -11.01 2.88
CA GLY A 256 -2.86 -10.78 1.54
C GLY A 256 -2.29 -12.03 0.88
N GLY A 257 -2.10 -13.13 1.61
CA GLY A 257 -1.50 -14.36 1.09
C GLY A 257 -2.12 -15.63 1.67
N GLY A 258 -1.56 -16.77 1.27
CA GLY A 258 -1.88 -18.09 1.80
C GLY A 258 -1.18 -18.39 3.13
N ALA A 259 -1.04 -19.67 3.44
CA ALA A 259 -0.39 -20.12 4.69
C ALA A 259 1.14 -20.11 4.63
N ALA A 260 1.74 -20.20 3.43
CA ALA A 260 3.18 -20.13 3.25
C ALA A 260 3.67 -18.68 3.25
N THR A 261 3.55 -17.99 4.38
CA THR A 261 3.94 -16.59 4.53
C THR A 261 4.51 -16.37 5.92
N VAL A 262 5.34 -15.34 6.10
CA VAL A 262 5.93 -14.98 7.40
C VAL A 262 4.90 -14.70 8.50
N TYR A 263 3.62 -14.52 8.14
CA TYR A 263 2.52 -14.40 9.10
C TYR A 263 2.15 -15.73 9.75
N PHE A 264 2.56 -16.87 9.18
CA PHE A 264 2.26 -18.21 9.67
C PHE A 264 3.54 -19.05 9.84
N PRO A 265 4.48 -18.65 10.72
CA PRO A 265 5.75 -19.38 10.89
C PRO A 265 5.57 -20.85 11.33
N GLN A 266 4.40 -21.19 11.88
CA GLN A 266 4.01 -22.54 12.26
C GLN A 266 3.52 -23.43 11.11
N PHE A 267 3.36 -22.89 9.89
CA PHE A 267 2.89 -23.68 8.75
C PHE A 267 3.96 -24.69 8.31
N ASP A 268 3.57 -25.95 8.18
CA ASP A 268 4.47 -27.08 7.88
C ASP A 268 4.33 -27.59 6.43
N GLY A 269 3.56 -26.90 5.59
CA GLY A 269 3.27 -27.32 4.21
C GLY A 269 2.09 -28.28 4.07
N SER A 270 1.50 -28.77 5.17
CA SER A 270 0.45 -29.80 5.13
C SER A 270 -0.94 -29.28 5.47
N LYS A 271 -1.08 -28.52 6.55
CA LYS A 271 -2.37 -28.06 7.06
C LYS A 271 -2.35 -26.55 7.27
N THR A 272 -3.27 -25.86 6.60
CA THR A 272 -3.52 -24.42 6.80
C THR A 272 -3.82 -24.15 8.28
N PRO A 273 -3.03 -23.30 8.96
CA PRO A 273 -3.31 -22.87 10.32
C PRO A 273 -4.61 -22.04 10.37
N PRO A 274 -5.30 -21.96 11.52
CA PRO A 274 -6.44 -21.06 11.66
C PRO A 274 -6.01 -19.60 11.50
N ASN A 275 -6.88 -18.75 10.93
CA ASN A 275 -6.55 -17.35 10.68
C ASN A 275 -6.14 -16.60 11.95
N SER A 276 -6.79 -16.93 13.08
CA SER A 276 -6.50 -16.36 14.40
C SER A 276 -5.09 -16.69 14.93
N SER A 277 -4.36 -17.61 14.30
CA SER A 277 -2.98 -17.95 14.65
C SER A 277 -1.92 -17.23 13.84
N ALA A 278 -2.33 -16.39 12.88
CA ALA A 278 -1.39 -15.53 12.19
C ALA A 278 -0.70 -14.57 13.18
N LEU A 279 0.49 -14.12 12.83
CA LEU A 279 1.16 -13.00 13.48
C LEU A 279 0.47 -11.68 13.12
N GLN A 280 0.61 -10.67 13.97
CA GLN A 280 0.33 -9.29 13.59
C GLN A 280 1.40 -8.77 12.61
N THR A 281 1.06 -7.73 11.85
CA THR A 281 1.99 -7.12 10.87
C THR A 281 3.32 -6.69 11.49
N TYR A 282 3.30 -6.14 12.71
CA TYR A 282 4.52 -5.80 13.42
C TYR A 282 5.42 -7.02 13.65
N ASP A 283 4.90 -8.09 14.26
CA ASP A 283 5.68 -9.30 14.57
C ASP A 283 6.20 -10.00 13.30
N ALA A 284 5.37 -10.08 12.26
CA ALA A 284 5.75 -10.65 10.97
C ALA A 284 6.90 -9.86 10.33
N MET A 285 6.79 -8.53 10.26
CA MET A 285 7.83 -7.69 9.67
C MET A 285 9.08 -7.63 10.56
N LYS A 286 8.92 -7.68 11.89
CA LYS A 286 10.05 -7.79 12.81
C LYS A 286 10.85 -9.05 12.52
N SER A 287 10.18 -10.19 12.30
CA SER A 287 10.87 -11.44 11.97
C SER A 287 11.65 -11.36 10.65
N VAL A 288 11.16 -10.59 9.68
CA VAL A 288 11.88 -10.28 8.44
C VAL A 288 13.12 -9.45 8.74
N TYR A 289 13.00 -8.36 9.51
CA TYR A 289 14.13 -7.50 9.90
C TYR A 289 15.23 -8.28 10.62
N ASP A 290 14.85 -9.14 11.57
CA ASP A 290 15.78 -9.96 12.34
C ASP A 290 16.59 -10.94 11.44
N ASN A 291 16.11 -11.21 10.22
CA ASN A 291 16.68 -12.18 9.28
C ASN A 291 17.25 -11.57 7.99
N LEU A 292 17.29 -10.23 7.86
CA LEU A 292 17.84 -9.57 6.66
C LEU A 292 19.34 -9.83 6.45
N GLY A 293 20.09 -10.08 7.53
CA GLY A 293 21.54 -10.22 7.48
C GLY A 293 22.20 -9.04 6.75
N ASN A 294 23.05 -9.33 5.77
CA ASN A 294 23.77 -8.32 4.98
C ASN A 294 23.06 -7.95 3.66
N ILE A 295 21.83 -8.42 3.41
CA ILE A 295 21.07 -8.08 2.19
C ILE A 295 21.03 -6.55 1.96
N PRO A 296 20.77 -5.70 2.97
CA PRO A 296 20.66 -4.26 2.77
C PRO A 296 21.94 -3.57 2.26
N GLU A 297 23.10 -4.16 2.56
CA GLU A 297 24.42 -3.68 2.15
C GLU A 297 24.75 -4.04 0.69
N ASP A 298 24.03 -5.01 0.12
CA ASP A 298 24.26 -5.46 -1.25
C ASP A 298 23.69 -4.47 -2.27
N THR A 299 24.50 -4.09 -3.24
CA THR A 299 24.11 -3.11 -4.27
C THR A 299 22.95 -3.56 -5.17
N LYS A 300 22.61 -4.85 -5.24
CA LYS A 300 21.45 -5.34 -5.99
C LYS A 300 20.16 -5.22 -5.20
N PHE A 301 20.20 -5.09 -3.88
CA PHE A 301 19.01 -4.87 -3.08
C PHE A 301 18.44 -3.49 -3.42
N ALA A 302 17.16 -3.43 -3.75
CA ALA A 302 16.45 -2.19 -4.04
C ALA A 302 15.37 -1.88 -2.99
N GLY A 303 14.85 -2.86 -2.26
CA GLY A 303 13.88 -2.62 -1.19
C GLY A 303 12.80 -3.68 -1.13
N PHE A 304 11.57 -3.25 -0.86
CA PHE A 304 10.44 -4.14 -0.63
C PHE A 304 9.22 -3.77 -1.48
N MET A 305 8.39 -4.78 -1.75
CA MET A 305 7.05 -4.60 -2.29
C MET A 305 6.01 -5.26 -1.38
N GLY A 306 4.81 -4.70 -1.37
CA GLY A 306 3.67 -5.21 -0.61
C GLY A 306 2.49 -5.60 -1.50
N TRP A 307 2.00 -6.84 -1.35
CA TRP A 307 0.70 -7.27 -1.86
C TRP A 307 -0.32 -7.34 -0.71
N SER A 308 -1.22 -6.38 -0.54
CA SER A 308 -1.48 -5.20 -1.37
C SER A 308 -1.89 -3.98 -0.53
N LEU A 309 -1.86 -2.80 -1.13
CA LEU A 309 -2.35 -1.56 -0.52
C LEU A 309 -3.82 -1.67 -0.10
N ASN A 310 -4.62 -2.47 -0.81
CA ASN A 310 -6.02 -2.70 -0.44
C ASN A 310 -6.13 -3.34 0.95
N VAL A 311 -5.29 -4.34 1.22
CA VAL A 311 -5.28 -5.05 2.51
C VAL A 311 -4.63 -4.18 3.59
N ASP A 312 -3.57 -3.44 3.25
CA ASP A 312 -2.84 -2.58 4.18
C ASP A 312 -3.69 -1.40 4.67
N TYR A 313 -4.44 -0.74 3.78
CA TYR A 313 -5.18 0.49 4.10
C TYR A 313 -6.69 0.29 4.32
N VAL A 314 -7.25 -0.85 3.92
CA VAL A 314 -8.68 -1.15 4.04
C VAL A 314 -8.93 -2.48 4.77
N PRO A 315 -8.28 -2.74 5.92
CA PRO A 315 -8.31 -4.05 6.61
C PRO A 315 -9.73 -4.56 6.90
N SER A 316 -10.65 -3.64 7.25
CA SER A 316 -12.05 -3.97 7.54
C SER A 316 -12.80 -4.70 6.41
N MET A 317 -12.39 -4.53 5.14
CA MET A 317 -13.01 -5.23 4.01
C MET A 317 -12.45 -6.64 3.80
N TYR A 318 -11.30 -6.96 4.41
CA TYR A 318 -10.61 -8.25 4.27
C TYR A 318 -10.68 -9.10 5.54
N ASN A 319 -11.09 -8.54 6.69
CA ASN A 319 -11.18 -9.23 7.99
C ASN A 319 -12.62 -9.28 8.57
N SER A 320 -13.64 -9.51 7.73
CA SER A 320 -15.07 -9.41 8.12
C SER A 320 -15.74 -10.74 8.50
N GLY A 321 -15.00 -11.85 8.56
CA GLY A 321 -15.52 -13.20 8.83
C GLY A 321 -15.62 -13.59 10.31
N VAL A 322 -16.05 -14.84 10.57
CA VAL A 322 -16.06 -15.44 11.93
C VAL A 322 -14.69 -15.96 12.36
N ASP A 323 -13.86 -16.42 11.42
CA ASP A 323 -12.46 -16.78 11.64
C ASP A 323 -11.59 -15.60 11.17
N LYS A 324 -11.30 -14.69 12.11
CA LYS A 324 -10.57 -13.46 11.85
C LYS A 324 -9.08 -13.65 12.02
N TYR A 325 -8.32 -12.97 11.18
CA TYR A 325 -6.91 -12.71 11.41
C TYR A 325 -6.76 -11.68 12.54
N PRO A 326 -5.59 -11.59 13.20
CA PRO A 326 -5.28 -10.45 14.04
C PRO A 326 -5.49 -9.14 13.28
N ASP A 327 -5.99 -8.12 13.97
CA ASP A 327 -6.12 -6.79 13.40
C ASP A 327 -4.73 -6.16 13.19
N HIS A 328 -4.64 -5.24 12.23
CA HIS A 328 -3.47 -4.40 11.98
C HIS A 328 -3.89 -2.96 11.72
N GLY A 329 -2.97 -2.02 11.95
CA GLY A 329 -3.17 -0.61 11.67
C GLY A 329 -3.13 -0.32 10.17
N LYS A 330 -3.84 0.72 9.74
CA LYS A 330 -3.83 1.14 8.33
C LYS A 330 -2.43 1.60 7.93
N GLY A 331 -1.86 1.00 6.90
CA GLY A 331 -0.53 1.38 6.39
C GLY A 331 0.63 0.85 7.23
N ASP A 332 0.40 -0.11 8.12
CA ASP A 332 1.41 -0.67 9.00
C ASP A 332 2.58 -1.26 8.22
N PHE A 333 2.31 -2.01 7.15
CA PHE A 333 3.39 -2.56 6.32
C PHE A 333 4.27 -1.46 5.74
N GLY A 334 3.62 -0.43 5.16
CA GLY A 334 4.28 0.78 4.67
C GLY A 334 5.19 1.41 5.73
N TYR A 335 4.64 1.65 6.90
CA TYR A 335 5.33 2.31 8.00
C TYR A 335 6.55 1.53 8.50
N TYR A 336 6.44 0.20 8.63
CA TYR A 336 7.51 -0.63 9.15
C TYR A 336 8.60 -0.92 8.11
N MET A 337 8.24 -1.12 6.84
CA MET A 337 9.20 -1.57 5.82
C MET A 337 9.88 -0.41 5.08
N SER A 338 9.20 0.73 4.90
CA SER A 338 9.76 1.87 4.15
C SER A 338 11.11 2.40 4.66
N PRO A 339 11.43 2.41 5.98
CA PRO A 339 12.72 2.92 6.46
C PRO A 339 13.88 2.12 5.90
N CYS A 340 13.83 0.79 6.03
CA CYS A 340 14.85 -0.09 5.49
C CYS A 340 14.83 -0.11 3.96
N ALA A 341 13.63 -0.09 3.34
CA ALA A 341 13.49 -0.06 1.89
C ALA A 341 14.24 1.14 1.26
N LEU A 342 14.10 2.31 1.88
CA LEU A 342 14.61 3.57 1.35
C LEU A 342 15.98 3.97 1.88
N ASP A 343 16.44 3.34 2.96
CA ASP A 343 17.71 3.64 3.63
C ASP A 343 18.25 2.39 4.31
N SER A 344 19.31 1.79 3.74
CA SER A 344 19.92 0.56 4.27
C SER A 344 20.46 0.71 5.69
N ASP A 345 20.82 1.92 6.10
CA ASP A 345 21.32 2.19 7.45
C ASP A 345 20.20 2.06 8.50
N LYS A 346 18.93 1.98 8.06
CA LYS A 346 17.75 1.79 8.90
C LYS A 346 17.22 0.36 8.91
N CYS A 347 17.98 -0.60 8.39
CA CYS A 347 17.59 -2.02 8.36
C CYS A 347 17.98 -2.82 9.61
N SER A 348 18.76 -2.25 10.53
CA SER A 348 19.22 -2.99 11.73
C SER A 348 18.12 -3.26 12.75
N THR A 349 17.06 -2.46 12.74
CA THR A 349 15.96 -2.57 13.70
C THR A 349 14.68 -2.01 13.09
N ILE A 350 13.59 -2.74 13.25
CA ILE A 350 12.26 -2.27 12.87
C ILE A 350 11.87 -1.04 13.71
N ARG A 351 10.99 -0.19 13.17
CA ARG A 351 10.38 0.91 13.96
C ARG A 351 9.57 0.37 15.13
N GLU A 352 9.38 1.21 16.15
CA GLU A 352 8.47 0.91 17.24
C GLU A 352 7.06 0.60 16.72
N GLU A 353 6.44 -0.41 17.33
CA GLU A 353 5.09 -0.84 17.04
C GLU A 353 4.10 0.33 17.19
N ARG A 354 3.27 0.53 16.17
CA ARG A 354 2.13 1.44 16.22
C ARG A 354 0.97 0.79 16.97
N PRO A 355 0.24 1.55 17.79
CA PRO A 355 -1.04 1.11 18.31
C PRO A 355 -2.00 0.80 17.15
N ILE A 356 -2.70 -0.33 17.23
CA ILE A 356 -3.75 -0.68 16.27
C ILE A 356 -5.01 0.12 16.60
N ASP A 357 -5.64 0.72 15.59
CA ASP A 357 -6.97 1.31 15.72
C ASP A 357 -8.02 0.22 16.08
N GLN A 358 -8.41 0.08 17.36
CA GLN A 358 -9.57 -0.74 17.77
C GLN A 358 -10.85 -0.08 17.25
N VAL A 359 -11.80 -0.94 16.95
CA VAL A 359 -13.14 -0.56 16.51
C VAL A 359 -14.10 -0.69 17.70
N ALA A 360 -14.95 0.30 17.90
CA ALA A 360 -15.99 0.28 18.91
C ALA A 360 -17.35 -0.04 18.25
N ASP A 361 -17.91 -1.21 18.50
CA ASP A 361 -19.24 -1.57 18.01
C ASP A 361 -20.31 -0.65 18.63
N VAL A 362 -21.29 -0.21 17.85
CA VAL A 362 -22.32 0.72 18.33
C VAL A 362 -23.70 0.08 18.32
N LEU A 363 -24.13 -0.39 19.47
CA LEU A 363 -25.49 -0.87 19.65
C LEU A 363 -26.41 0.32 19.84
N ILE A 364 -27.48 0.42 19.06
CA ILE A 364 -28.42 1.53 19.14
C ILE A 364 -29.81 0.96 19.43
N ASN A 365 -30.35 1.28 20.59
CA ASN A 365 -31.72 0.94 20.95
C ASN A 365 -32.57 2.20 20.88
N ASN A 366 -33.06 2.50 19.68
CA ASN A 366 -33.92 3.63 19.45
C ASN A 366 -35.40 3.26 19.66
N ASN A 367 -35.92 3.57 20.85
CA ASN A 367 -37.32 3.35 21.19
C ASN A 367 -38.23 4.55 20.86
N SER A 368 -37.70 5.59 20.19
CA SER A 368 -38.56 6.64 19.62
C SER A 368 -39.31 6.08 18.42
N THR A 369 -40.61 6.38 18.34
CA THR A 369 -41.44 6.08 17.17
C THR A 369 -41.43 7.20 16.13
N ALA A 370 -40.77 8.32 16.42
CA ALA A 370 -40.84 9.55 15.64
C ALA A 370 -39.49 9.98 15.01
N TYR A 371 -38.36 9.55 15.56
CA TYR A 371 -37.04 10.09 15.19
C TYR A 371 -35.97 9.01 15.00
N GLY A 372 -35.17 9.12 13.94
CA GLY A 372 -33.93 8.36 13.71
C GLY A 372 -32.68 9.24 13.88
N PHE A 373 -31.48 8.68 13.69
CA PHE A 373 -30.21 9.43 13.69
C PHE A 373 -29.69 9.61 12.27
N ASP A 374 -29.07 10.76 11.99
CA ASP A 374 -28.40 10.95 10.70
C ASP A 374 -26.97 10.41 10.73
N ARG A 375 -26.34 10.42 11.91
CA ARG A 375 -24.99 9.90 12.17
C ARG A 375 -24.62 9.92 13.65
N ILE A 376 -23.57 9.21 14.03
CA ILE A 376 -22.94 9.25 15.34
C ILE A 376 -21.49 9.68 15.16
N THR A 377 -21.05 10.66 15.95
CA THR A 377 -19.69 11.17 15.91
C THR A 377 -18.89 10.76 17.16
N PHE A 378 -17.71 10.21 16.93
CA PHE A 378 -16.71 9.87 17.94
C PHE A 378 -15.63 10.93 17.91
N THR A 379 -15.35 11.60 19.03
CA THR A 379 -14.31 12.63 19.10
C THR A 379 -13.26 12.25 20.14
N ASP A 380 -12.00 12.21 19.72
CA ASP A 380 -10.86 11.90 20.58
C ASP A 380 -10.47 13.09 21.48
N ALA A 381 -9.44 12.90 22.32
CA ALA A 381 -8.94 13.96 23.20
C ALA A 381 -8.30 15.15 22.46
N ASN A 382 -7.89 14.96 21.20
CA ASN A 382 -7.23 15.95 20.35
C ASN A 382 -8.23 16.69 19.44
N GLY A 383 -9.51 16.32 19.47
CA GLY A 383 -10.57 16.91 18.65
C GLY A 383 -10.71 16.30 17.26
N LYS A 384 -10.03 15.18 16.96
CA LYS A 384 -10.27 14.42 15.73
C LYS A 384 -11.60 13.67 15.85
N SER A 385 -12.42 13.77 14.82
CA SER A 385 -13.76 13.18 14.80
C SER A 385 -13.93 12.14 13.69
N GLU A 386 -14.44 10.96 14.04
CA GLU A 386 -14.92 9.93 13.10
C GLU A 386 -16.44 9.84 13.17
N THR A 387 -17.11 9.44 12.09
CA THR A 387 -18.58 9.49 12.02
C THR A 387 -19.17 8.30 11.29
N THR A 388 -20.23 7.70 11.85
CA THR A 388 -20.95 6.59 11.18
C THR A 388 -21.57 7.04 9.87
N SER A 389 -21.61 6.15 8.89
CA SER A 389 -22.30 6.39 7.63
C SER A 389 -23.80 6.06 7.73
N GLY A 390 -24.63 6.87 7.08
CA GLY A 390 -26.04 6.56 6.83
C GLY A 390 -27.04 6.91 7.94
N TRP A 391 -28.32 6.90 7.57
CA TRP A 391 -29.44 7.11 8.48
C TRP A 391 -29.72 5.86 9.32
N ILE A 392 -29.87 6.04 10.62
CA ILE A 392 -30.17 4.99 11.60
C ILE A 392 -31.64 5.11 12.00
N GLY A 393 -32.41 4.05 11.74
CA GLY A 393 -33.85 4.07 11.92
C GLY A 393 -34.35 3.90 13.35
N THR A 394 -35.68 3.98 13.48
CA THR A 394 -36.41 3.62 14.69
C THR A 394 -36.39 2.09 14.82
N LYS A 395 -35.96 1.54 15.96
CA LYS A 395 -35.80 0.09 16.22
C LYS A 395 -34.75 -0.64 15.34
N THR A 396 -33.60 -0.03 15.09
CA THR A 396 -32.50 -0.68 14.35
C THR A 396 -31.46 -1.27 15.31
N TYR A 397 -31.31 -2.59 15.33
CA TYR A 397 -30.27 -3.28 16.09
C TYR A 397 -29.04 -3.49 15.19
N ASN A 398 -27.86 -3.09 15.68
CA ASN A 398 -26.52 -3.28 15.09
C ASN A 398 -26.09 -2.27 14.01
N ASN A 399 -25.45 -1.17 14.41
CA ASN A 399 -24.66 -0.32 13.51
C ASN A 399 -23.21 -0.30 13.99
N ASN A 400 -22.23 -0.49 13.12
CA ASN A 400 -20.82 -0.51 13.54
C ASN A 400 -20.19 0.88 13.28
N ALA A 401 -19.39 1.38 14.21
CA ALA A 401 -18.61 2.60 14.03
C ALA A 401 -17.13 2.35 14.35
N THR A 402 -16.25 3.03 13.64
CA THR A 402 -14.82 3.02 13.94
C THR A 402 -14.48 4.25 14.78
N ALA A 403 -13.85 4.05 15.93
CA ALA A 403 -13.36 5.13 16.77
C ALA A 403 -11.85 4.91 17.01
N PRO A 404 -10.98 5.89 16.81
CA PRO A 404 -9.55 5.68 17.04
C PRO A 404 -9.28 5.38 18.52
N ILE A 405 -8.39 4.44 18.82
CA ILE A 405 -7.88 4.28 20.18
C ILE A 405 -6.70 5.21 20.35
N GLU A 406 -6.71 5.84 21.51
CA GLU A 406 -5.61 5.98 22.48
C GLU A 406 -6.16 6.82 23.66
N THR A 407 -7.48 7.04 23.71
CA THR A 407 -8.08 8.13 24.48
C THR A 407 -9.47 7.77 24.96
N SER A 408 -9.89 8.45 26.01
CA SER A 408 -11.28 8.48 26.38
C SER A 408 -12.07 9.33 25.37
N VAL A 409 -12.89 8.69 24.52
CA VAL A 409 -13.62 9.38 23.44
C VAL A 409 -14.96 9.92 23.92
N THR A 410 -15.37 11.05 23.36
CA THR A 410 -16.73 11.59 23.55
C THR A 410 -17.61 11.11 22.41
N VAL A 411 -18.67 10.38 22.76
CA VAL A 411 -19.67 9.89 21.79
C VAL A 411 -20.82 10.90 21.71
N SER A 412 -21.11 11.38 20.50
CA SER A 412 -22.14 12.38 20.23
C SER A 412 -23.07 11.92 19.10
N PRO A 413 -24.23 11.32 19.41
CA PRO A 413 -25.26 11.07 18.40
C PRO A 413 -25.85 12.38 17.86
N ILE A 414 -25.97 12.47 16.53
CA ILE A 414 -26.53 13.64 15.83
C ILE A 414 -27.85 13.27 15.16
N ILE A 415 -28.89 14.04 15.50
CA ILE A 415 -30.18 14.06 14.81
C ILE A 415 -30.25 15.41 14.12
N GLY A 416 -30.10 15.48 12.80
CA GLY A 416 -29.87 16.72 12.05
C GLY A 416 -31.00 17.74 12.12
N TRP A 417 -32.19 17.32 12.54
CA TRP A 417 -33.36 18.20 12.73
C TRP A 417 -33.61 18.58 14.19
N TYR A 418 -32.85 18.00 15.13
CA TYR A 418 -32.93 18.28 16.56
C TYR A 418 -31.81 19.25 16.96
N THR A 419 -32.16 20.47 17.32
CA THR A 419 -31.19 21.58 17.49
C THR A 419 -30.31 21.45 18.74
N LYS A 420 -30.57 20.47 19.62
CA LYS A 420 -29.72 20.21 20.80
C LYS A 420 -28.79 19.04 20.51
N PRO A 421 -27.46 19.23 20.54
CA PRO A 421 -26.53 18.11 20.42
C PRO A 421 -26.78 17.14 21.58
N LEU A 422 -27.01 15.88 21.23
CA LEU A 422 -27.16 14.82 22.21
C LEU A 422 -25.77 14.26 22.47
N LYS A 423 -25.30 14.34 23.71
CA LYS A 423 -23.98 13.84 24.11
C LYS A 423 -24.16 12.67 25.07
N CYS A 424 -23.35 11.63 24.90
CA CYS A 424 -23.19 10.66 25.96
C CYS A 424 -22.57 11.38 27.17
N PRO A 425 -23.21 11.34 28.35
CA PRO A 425 -22.75 12.09 29.52
C PRO A 425 -21.43 11.54 30.08
N THR A 426 -21.09 10.30 29.71
CA THR A 426 -19.85 9.61 30.03
C THR A 426 -18.98 9.47 28.78
N LYS A 427 -17.66 9.52 28.98
CA LYS A 427 -16.70 9.20 27.92
C LYS A 427 -16.43 7.70 27.92
N MET A 428 -16.29 7.12 26.74
CA MET A 428 -15.93 5.71 26.57
C MET A 428 -14.43 5.55 26.77
N ASP A 429 -14.01 4.56 27.57
CA ASP A 429 -12.59 4.18 27.66
C ASP A 429 -12.33 3.10 26.60
N THR A 430 -11.89 3.51 25.42
CA THR A 430 -11.68 2.58 24.29
C THR A 430 -10.52 1.60 24.53
N THR A 431 -9.84 1.66 25.68
CA THR A 431 -8.86 0.63 26.08
C THR A 431 -9.51 -0.53 26.85
N LYS A 432 -10.75 -0.36 27.30
CA LYS A 432 -11.52 -1.34 28.09
C LYS A 432 -12.85 -1.72 27.45
N ASP A 433 -13.52 -0.73 26.89
CA ASP A 433 -14.84 -0.87 26.32
C ASP A 433 -14.71 -1.01 24.79
N LYS A 434 -15.39 -2.00 24.22
CA LYS A 434 -15.46 -2.23 22.76
C LYS A 434 -16.85 -2.03 22.20
N VAL A 435 -17.85 -1.83 23.06
CA VAL A 435 -19.24 -1.64 22.67
C VAL A 435 -19.78 -0.37 23.30
N VAL A 436 -20.38 0.50 22.49
CA VAL A 436 -21.22 1.60 22.93
C VAL A 436 -22.67 1.25 22.69
N GLU A 437 -23.45 1.16 23.76
CA GLU A 437 -24.89 0.98 23.67
C GLU A 437 -25.63 2.31 23.92
N ILE A 438 -26.29 2.83 22.89
CA ILE A 438 -27.05 4.08 22.93
C ILE A 438 -28.54 3.78 23.02
N ASN A 439 -29.11 4.00 24.20
CA ASN A 439 -30.53 3.84 24.49
C ASN A 439 -31.24 5.19 24.39
N VAL A 440 -32.24 5.30 23.50
CA VAL A 440 -33.00 6.54 23.31
C VAL A 440 -34.46 6.34 23.63
N THR A 441 -34.96 7.18 24.54
CA THR A 441 -36.36 7.20 24.97
C THR A 441 -36.96 8.58 24.72
N GLN A 442 -38.23 8.60 24.32
CA GLN A 442 -38.95 9.84 24.07
C GLN A 442 -40.00 10.04 25.17
N ASN A 443 -40.00 11.21 25.80
CA ASN A 443 -41.08 11.59 26.69
C ASN A 443 -42.34 11.87 25.84
N ALA A 444 -43.39 11.07 26.04
CA ALA A 444 -44.62 11.16 25.26
C ALA A 444 -45.39 12.48 25.45
N THR A 445 -45.15 13.21 26.54
CA THR A 445 -45.87 14.45 26.87
C THR A 445 -45.13 15.69 26.37
N THR A 446 -43.81 15.73 26.52
CA THR A 446 -42.99 16.89 26.16
C THR A 446 -42.31 16.76 24.80
N GLY A 447 -42.30 15.55 24.22
CA GLY A 447 -41.57 15.23 22.99
C GLY A 447 -40.04 15.23 23.15
N THR A 448 -39.52 15.46 24.37
CA THR A 448 -38.08 15.51 24.63
C THR A 448 -37.45 14.13 24.56
N LEU A 449 -36.27 14.06 23.95
CA LEU A 449 -35.45 12.85 23.91
C LEU A 449 -34.55 12.76 25.13
N ASN A 450 -34.48 11.56 25.71
CA ASN A 450 -33.52 11.18 26.73
C ASN A 450 -32.58 10.11 26.16
N ILE A 451 -31.27 10.33 26.30
CA ILE A 451 -30.23 9.40 25.84
C ILE A 451 -29.48 8.87 27.05
N VAL A 452 -29.35 7.55 27.10
CA VAL A 452 -28.47 6.83 28.01
C VAL A 452 -27.43 6.10 27.18
N CYS A 453 -26.16 6.25 27.51
CA CYS A 453 -25.08 5.50 26.88
C CYS A 453 -24.47 4.57 27.91
N GLU A 454 -24.33 3.30 27.55
CA GLU A 454 -23.63 2.28 28.32
C GLU A 454 -22.42 1.82 27.52
N PHE A 455 -21.34 1.49 28.23
CA PHE A 455 -20.09 1.04 27.64
C PHE A 455 -19.77 -0.36 28.16
N HIS A 456 -19.47 -1.27 27.25
CA HIS A 456 -19.23 -2.67 27.55
C HIS A 456 -17.94 -3.13 26.84
N ASN A 457 -17.28 -4.15 27.40
CA ASN A 457 -16.14 -4.82 26.75
C ASN A 457 -16.59 -5.82 25.68
#